data_AF-A0A9X6AG18-F1
#
_entry.id   AF-A0A9X6AG18-F1
#
_cell.length_a   1.000
_cell.length_b   1.000
_cell.length_c   1.000
_cell.angle_alpha   90.00
_cell.angle_beta   90.00
_cell.angle_gamma   90.00
#
_symmetry.space_group_name_H-M   'P 1'
#
loop_
_entity.id
_entity.type
_entity.pdbx_description
1 polymer ?
#
loop_
_entity_poly.entity_id
_entity_poly.type
_entity_poly.pdbx_seq_one_letter_code
_entity_poly.pdbx_strand_id
1 'polypeptide(L)'
;MADVLPLVEARLRSALGEPDARAAVTFLGTDRIEVLRFTEGDVVRYATLGMSAQPMADPTAVLADPVKGPRAELVLSVRPGTADTDKVLRPLAVLAASPQVEGLIVAPGASLDVGGALWP
;
A
#
# COMPACT_ATOMS: atom_id res chain seq x y z
N MET A 1 22.08 1.13 -4.27
CA MET A 1 20.83 1.74 -3.76
C MET A 1 20.45 0.96 -2.53
N ALA A 2 20.15 1.63 -1.41
CA ALA A 2 19.54 0.94 -0.28
C ALA A 2 18.21 0.33 -0.75
N ASP A 3 17.91 -0.88 -0.28
CA ASP A 3 16.59 -1.46 -0.46
C ASP A 3 15.57 -0.50 0.17
N VAL A 4 14.61 -0.03 -0.64
CA VAL A 4 13.66 1.01 -0.24
C VAL A 4 12.68 0.48 0.80
N LEU A 5 12.35 -0.81 0.76
CA LEU A 5 11.33 -1.39 1.64
C LEU A 5 11.78 -1.40 3.12
N PRO A 6 13.01 -1.81 3.49
CA PRO A 6 13.51 -1.63 4.84
C PRO A 6 13.48 -0.18 5.35
N LEU A 7 13.75 0.81 4.49
CA LEU A 7 13.70 2.23 4.85
C LEU A 7 12.25 2.69 5.09
N VAL A 8 11.33 2.25 4.25
CA VAL A 8 9.89 2.52 4.38
C VAL A 8 9.33 1.87 5.63
N GLU A 9 9.66 0.61 5.90
CA GLU A 9 9.23 -0.07 7.13
C GLU A 9 9.77 0.63 8.37
N ALA A 10 11.05 1.00 8.38
CA ALA A 10 11.64 1.76 9.48
C ALA A 10 10.91 3.11 9.67
N ARG A 11 10.54 3.78 8.57
CA ARG A 11 9.79 5.04 8.65
C ARG A 11 8.37 4.83 9.20
N LEU A 12 7.64 3.81 8.74
CA LEU A 12 6.32 3.45 9.26
C LEU A 12 6.39 3.17 10.76
N ARG A 13 7.37 2.36 11.20
CA ARG A 13 7.57 2.03 12.62
C ARG A 13 7.88 3.26 13.46
N SER A 14 8.74 4.15 12.97
CA SER A 14 9.05 5.40 13.66
C SER A 14 7.85 6.33 13.82
N ALA A 15 6.89 6.26 12.91
CA ALA A 15 5.75 7.17 12.85
C ALA A 15 4.49 6.60 13.53
N LEU A 16 4.29 5.28 13.47
CA LEU A 16 3.05 4.61 13.85
C LEU A 16 3.24 3.60 15.01
N GLY A 17 4.47 3.39 15.48
CA GLY A 17 4.80 2.38 16.50
C GLY A 17 5.11 1.00 15.88
N GLU A 18 5.10 -0.05 16.70
CA GLU A 18 5.31 -1.42 16.21
C GLU A 18 4.01 -2.00 15.63
N PRO A 19 4.05 -2.67 14.47
CA PRO A 19 2.88 -3.32 13.93
C PRO A 19 2.52 -4.54 14.80
N ASP A 20 1.24 -4.69 15.13
CA ASP A 20 0.74 -5.83 15.90
C ASP A 20 0.33 -7.01 15.02
N ALA A 21 0.22 -6.80 13.70
CA ALA A 21 -0.05 -7.82 12.71
C ALA A 21 0.56 -7.46 11.35
N ARG A 22 0.82 -8.50 10.56
CA ARG A 22 1.37 -8.43 9.21
C ARG A 22 0.72 -9.53 8.37
N ALA A 23 0.29 -9.17 7.18
CA ALA A 23 -0.15 -10.14 6.19
C ALA A 23 0.44 -9.79 4.82
N ALA A 24 0.52 -10.79 3.94
CA ALA A 24 1.14 -10.63 2.63
C ALA A 24 0.23 -11.21 1.54
N VAL A 25 0.20 -10.55 0.39
CA VAL A 25 -0.48 -11.00 -0.82
C VAL A 25 0.53 -10.98 -1.97
N THR A 26 0.62 -12.09 -2.68
CA THR A 26 1.43 -12.20 -3.89
C THR A 26 0.49 -12.28 -5.08
N PHE A 27 0.67 -11.40 -6.07
CA PHE A 27 -0.04 -11.49 -7.34
C PHE A 27 0.87 -12.13 -8.39
N LEU A 28 0.27 -12.87 -9.32
CA LEU A 28 1.03 -13.47 -10.41
C LEU A 28 1.63 -12.36 -11.27
N GLY A 29 2.96 -12.35 -11.39
CA GLY A 29 3.68 -11.38 -12.22
C GLY A 29 4.00 -10.05 -11.54
N THR A 30 3.70 -9.88 -10.25
CA THR A 30 4.11 -8.68 -9.48
C THR A 30 4.94 -9.05 -8.27
N ASP A 31 5.58 -8.04 -7.68
CA ASP A 31 6.21 -8.19 -6.38
C ASP A 31 5.16 -8.45 -5.28
N ARG A 32 5.61 -9.03 -4.16
CA ARG A 32 4.79 -9.26 -2.97
C ARG A 32 4.40 -7.92 -2.33
N ILE A 33 3.14 -7.77 -1.97
CA ILE A 33 2.64 -6.64 -1.17
C ILE A 33 2.33 -7.13 0.23
N GLU A 34 2.90 -6.47 1.23
CA GLU A 34 2.56 -6.67 2.64
C GLU A 34 1.61 -5.58 3.11
N VAL A 35 0.78 -5.90 4.10
CA VAL A 35 -0.04 -4.93 4.83
C VAL A 35 0.24 -5.11 6.32
N LEU A 36 0.72 -4.04 6.93
CA LEU A 36 1.04 -3.94 8.35
C LEU A 36 -0.12 -3.27 9.08
N ARG A 37 -0.47 -3.77 10.27
CA ARG A 37 -1.50 -3.18 11.13
C ARG A 37 -0.84 -2.53 12.34
N PHE A 38 -1.19 -1.27 12.59
CA PHE A 38 -0.75 -0.49 13.74
C PHE A 38 -1.98 -0.05 14.53
N THR A 39 -1.95 -0.19 15.85
CA THR A 39 -3.05 0.17 16.73
C THR A 39 -2.60 1.29 17.67
N GLU A 40 -3.35 2.40 17.70
CA GLU A 40 -3.10 3.54 18.56
C GLU A 40 -4.42 4.03 19.15
N GLY A 41 -4.65 3.76 20.44
CA GLY A 41 -5.92 4.12 21.09
C GLY A 41 -7.12 3.49 20.40
N ASP A 42 -8.01 4.32 19.86
CA ASP A 42 -9.21 3.90 19.13
C ASP A 42 -9.05 3.99 17.59
N VAL A 43 -7.82 4.10 17.09
CA VAL A 43 -7.52 4.12 15.66
C VAL A 43 -6.70 2.88 15.29
N VAL A 44 -7.13 2.21 14.22
CA VAL A 44 -6.37 1.15 13.56
C VAL A 44 -5.89 1.68 12.22
N ARG A 45 -4.60 1.52 11.94
CA ARG A 45 -3.98 1.90 10.67
C ARG A 45 -3.46 0.68 9.93
N TYR A 46 -3.85 0.55 8.67
CA TYR A 46 -3.34 -0.45 7.75
C TYR A 46 -2.40 0.25 6.77
N ALA A 47 -1.13 -0.14 6.73
CA ALA A 47 -0.15 0.44 5.82
C ALA A 47 0.38 -0.63 4.88
N THR A 48 0.46 -0.33 3.59
CA THR A 48 1.11 -1.22 2.62
C THR A 48 2.63 -1.14 2.76
N LEU A 49 3.30 -2.22 2.39
CA LEU A 49 4.74 -2.29 2.24
C LEU A 49 5.02 -3.11 0.99
N GLY A 50 5.45 -2.45 -0.09
CA GLY A 50 5.73 -3.08 -1.37
C GLY A 50 5.37 -2.22 -2.58
N MET A 51 4.39 -1.32 -2.47
CA MET A 51 3.99 -0.44 -3.58
C MET A 51 5.14 0.47 -4.01
N SER A 52 5.96 0.87 -3.04
CA SER A 52 7.14 1.71 -3.28
C SER A 52 8.34 0.96 -3.84
N ALA A 53 8.31 -0.38 -3.95
CA ALA A 53 9.43 -1.19 -4.40
C ALA A 53 9.88 -0.83 -5.83
N GLN A 54 8.92 -0.50 -6.69
CA GLN A 54 9.16 0.00 -8.04
C GLN A 54 8.62 1.44 -8.17
N PRO A 55 9.24 2.32 -8.98
CA PRO A 55 8.64 3.61 -9.28
C PRO A 55 7.33 3.41 -10.05
N MET A 56 6.33 4.23 -9.76
CA MET A 56 5.14 4.33 -10.60
C MET A 56 5.54 4.93 -11.94
N ALA A 57 5.16 4.27 -13.03
CA ALA A 57 5.49 4.70 -14.38
C ALA A 57 4.37 5.57 -14.97
N ASP A 58 4.75 6.60 -15.73
CA ASP A 58 3.81 7.36 -16.55
C ASP A 58 3.34 6.47 -17.72
N PRO A 59 2.03 6.19 -17.85
CA PRO A 59 1.52 5.33 -18.90
C PRO A 59 1.67 5.94 -20.30
N THR A 60 1.98 7.24 -20.41
CA THR A 60 2.25 7.92 -21.68
C THR A 60 3.73 7.85 -22.09
N ALA A 61 4.62 7.40 -21.21
CA ALA A 61 6.04 7.29 -21.51
C ALA A 61 6.35 6.08 -22.40
N VAL A 62 7.23 6.27 -23.39
CA VAL A 62 7.67 5.21 -24.32
C VAL A 62 8.45 4.10 -23.60
N LEU A 63 9.15 4.44 -22.51
CA LEU A 63 9.88 3.50 -21.67
C LEU A 63 9.80 3.95 -20.20
N ALA A 64 9.46 3.03 -19.30
CA ALA A 64 9.50 3.29 -17.87
C ALA A 64 10.95 3.41 -17.38
N ASP A 65 11.26 4.47 -16.63
CA ASP A 65 12.55 4.60 -15.94
C ASP A 65 12.51 3.70 -14.68
N PRO A 66 13.40 2.71 -14.54
CA PRO A 66 13.35 1.76 -13.42
C PRO A 66 13.77 2.38 -12.08
N VAL A 67 14.29 3.62 -12.09
CA VAL A 67 14.79 4.32 -10.90
C VAL A 67 13.91 5.52 -10.58
N LYS A 68 13.57 6.32 -11.58
CA LYS A 68 12.82 7.57 -11.43
C LYS A 68 11.33 7.36 -11.52
N GLY A 69 10.61 8.06 -10.65
CA GLY A 69 9.15 8.09 -10.65
C GLY A 69 8.63 8.27 -9.23
N PRO A 70 7.36 8.65 -9.08
CA PRO A 70 6.71 8.67 -7.79
C PRO A 70 6.76 7.28 -7.13
N ARG A 71 6.90 7.26 -5.81
CA ARG A 71 6.79 6.07 -4.99
C ARG A 71 5.94 6.42 -3.78
N ALA A 72 5.09 5.50 -3.37
CA ALA A 72 4.23 5.69 -2.21
C ALA A 72 3.92 4.35 -1.57
N GLU A 73 3.40 4.41 -0.35
CA GLU A 73 2.63 3.35 0.26
C GLU A 73 1.25 3.92 0.63
N LEU A 74 0.23 3.07 0.61
CA LEU A 74 -1.11 3.44 1.06
C LEU A 74 -1.21 3.26 2.57
N VAL A 75 -1.82 4.24 3.25
CA VAL A 75 -2.16 4.15 4.67
C VAL A 75 -3.65 4.43 4.83
N LEU A 76 -4.38 3.46 5.37
CA LEU A 76 -5.79 3.60 5.71
C LEU A 76 -5.95 3.65 7.23
N SER A 77 -6.55 4.73 7.73
CA SER A 77 -6.89 4.88 9.15
C SER A 77 -8.39 4.71 9.36
N VAL A 78 -8.78 3.86 10.29
CA VAL A 78 -10.18 3.58 10.64
C VAL A 78 -10.38 3.63 12.14
N ARG A 79 -11.59 3.99 12.58
CA ARG A 79 -12.05 3.73 13.95
C ARG A 79 -12.83 2.42 13.94
N PRO A 80 -12.40 1.38 14.67
CA PRO A 80 -13.07 0.08 14.66
C PRO A 80 -14.40 0.15 15.44
N GLY A 81 -15.24 -0.89 15.31
CA GLY A 81 -16.43 -1.10 16.14
C GLY A 81 -17.77 -1.01 15.42
N THR A 82 -17.82 -0.48 14.19
CA THR A 82 -19.05 -0.42 13.37
C THR A 82 -19.11 -1.50 12.29
N ALA A 83 -17.96 -1.96 11.83
CA ALA A 83 -17.83 -3.00 10.79
C ALA A 83 -16.55 -3.81 11.01
N ASP A 84 -16.48 -4.97 10.35
CA ASP A 84 -15.35 -5.89 10.40
C ASP A 84 -14.20 -5.43 9.49
N THR A 85 -13.50 -4.38 9.94
CA THR A 85 -12.49 -3.68 9.13
C THR A 85 -11.20 -4.46 8.87
N ASP A 86 -11.01 -5.62 9.50
CA ASP A 86 -9.81 -6.45 9.31
C ASP A 86 -9.74 -7.13 7.92
N LYS A 87 -10.88 -7.19 7.21
CA LYS A 87 -11.00 -7.71 5.84
C LYS A 87 -10.45 -6.77 4.77
N VAL A 88 -9.98 -5.58 5.15
CA VAL A 88 -9.43 -4.59 4.21
C VAL A 88 -8.08 -4.99 3.60
N LEU A 89 -7.42 -6.02 4.15
CA LEU A 89 -6.14 -6.54 3.70
C LEU A 89 -6.06 -6.72 2.18
N ARG A 90 -6.96 -7.52 1.61
CA ARG A 90 -6.88 -7.89 0.19
C ARG A 90 -7.21 -6.70 -0.73
N PRO A 91 -8.31 -5.94 -0.50
CA PRO A 91 -8.57 -4.72 -1.28
C PRO A 91 -7.39 -3.74 -1.25
N LEU A 92 -6.79 -3.50 -0.08
CA LEU A 92 -5.67 -2.57 0.05
C LEU A 92 -4.42 -3.06 -0.69
N ALA A 93 -4.13 -4.36 -0.63
CA ALA A 93 -3.03 -4.96 -1.39
C ALA A 93 -3.25 -4.89 -2.91
N VAL A 94 -4.49 -5.06 -3.38
CA VAL A 94 -4.84 -4.88 -4.80
C VAL A 94 -4.60 -3.45 -5.25
N LEU A 95 -5.05 -2.46 -4.47
CA LEU A 95 -4.81 -1.05 -4.76
C LEU A 95 -3.31 -0.71 -4.81
N ALA A 96 -2.51 -1.27 -3.89
CA ALA A 96 -1.05 -1.09 -3.89
C ALA A 96 -0.33 -1.78 -5.07
N ALA A 97 -0.92 -2.83 -5.64
CA ALA A 97 -0.38 -3.48 -6.85
C ALA A 97 -0.77 -2.73 -8.14
N SER A 98 -1.81 -1.88 -8.11
CA SER A 98 -2.34 -1.21 -9.30
C SER A 98 -1.30 -0.41 -10.12
N PRO A 99 -0.27 0.27 -9.54
CA PRO A 99 0.72 0.93 -10.38
C PRO A 99 1.51 -0.03 -11.27
N GLN A 100 1.80 -1.23 -10.78
CA GLN A 100 2.56 -2.25 -11.53
C GLN A 100 1.69 -2.95 -12.58
N VAL A 101 0.39 -3.13 -12.30
CA VAL A 101 -0.52 -3.90 -13.17
C VAL A 101 -1.21 -3.01 -14.21
N GLU A 102 -1.60 -1.79 -13.81
CA GLU A 102 -2.44 -0.89 -14.61
C GLU A 102 -1.69 0.35 -15.11
N GLY A 103 -0.42 0.53 -14.70
CA GLY A 103 0.37 1.72 -15.07
C GLY A 103 -0.18 3.01 -14.44
N LEU A 104 -0.76 2.91 -13.24
CA LEU A 104 -1.37 4.03 -12.53
C LEU A 104 -0.33 4.82 -11.71
N ILE A 105 -0.34 6.15 -11.84
CA ILE A 105 0.32 7.05 -10.88
C ILE A 105 -0.67 7.45 -9.80
N VAL A 106 -0.43 7.00 -8.57
CA VAL A 106 -1.21 7.42 -7.40
C VAL A 106 -0.62 8.71 -6.84
N ALA A 107 -1.45 9.75 -6.78
CA ALA A 107 -1.08 11.08 -6.31
C ALA A 107 -2.14 11.66 -5.36
N PRO A 108 -1.81 12.68 -4.55
CA PRO A 108 -2.79 13.36 -3.72
C PRO A 108 -3.98 13.87 -4.55
N GLY A 109 -5.20 13.57 -4.10
CA GLY A 109 -6.44 13.91 -4.79
C GLY A 109 -6.88 12.90 -5.85
N ALA A 110 -6.12 11.83 -6.11
CA ALA A 110 -6.55 10.74 -6.98
C ALA A 110 -7.71 9.95 -6.37
N SER A 111 -8.55 9.38 -7.24
CA SER A 111 -9.57 8.40 -6.86
C SER A 111 -9.10 7.01 -7.27
N LEU A 112 -9.31 6.03 -6.40
CA LEU A 112 -9.02 4.61 -6.67
C LEU A 112 -10.33 3.83 -6.62
N ASP A 113 -10.62 3.07 -7.68
CA ASP A 113 -11.78 2.19 -7.71
C ASP A 113 -11.45 0.86 -7.03
N VAL A 114 -12.33 0.45 -6.13
CA VAL A 114 -12.24 -0.81 -5.37
C VAL A 114 -13.15 -1.90 -5.92
N GLY A 115 -14.02 -1.58 -6.90
CA GLY A 115 -14.94 -2.52 -7.55
C GLY A 115 -16.07 -3.05 -6.66
N GLY A 116 -16.14 -2.62 -5.40
CA GLY A 116 -17.10 -3.08 -4.39
C GLY A 116 -16.86 -2.42 -3.03
N ALA A 117 -17.46 -2.96 -1.98
CA ALA A 117 -17.20 -2.46 -0.62
C ALA A 117 -15.76 -2.81 -0.17
N LEU A 118 -15.10 -1.89 0.55
CA LEU A 118 -13.75 -2.11 1.10
C LEU A 118 -13.69 -3.26 2.12
N TRP A 119 -14.81 -3.51 2.80
CA TRP A 119 -15.05 -4.65 3.67
C TRP A 119 -16.56 -4.98 3.62
N PRO A 120 -16.96 -6.22 3.95
CA PRO A 120 -18.37 -6.64 3.97
C PRO A 120 -19.24 -5.86 4.95
#